data_AF-A0A536TRA6-F1
#
_entry.id   AF-A0A536TRA6-F1
#
_cell.length_a   1.000
_cell.length_b   1.000
_cell.length_c   1.000
_cell.angle_alpha   90.00
_cell.angle_beta   90.00
_cell.angle_gamma   90.00
#
_symmetry.space_group_name_H-M   'P 1'
#
loop_
_entity.id
_entity.type
_entity.pdbx_description
1 polymer ?
#
loop_
_entity_poly.entity_id
_entity_poly.type
_entity_poly.pdbx_seq_one_letter_code
_entity_poly.pdbx_strand_id
1 'polypeptide(L)' 'WERFREIAAGAAVPVYALGGIVTRDLEQALHCGAHGIAMVRGSWGEIP' A
#
# COMPACT_ATOMS: atom_id res chain seq x y z
N TRP A 1 -8.99 -2.35 0.59
CA TRP A 1 -8.83 -0.91 0.86
C TRP A 1 -9.70 -0.43 2.02
N GLU A 2 -11.01 -0.68 2.05
CA GLU A 2 -11.87 -0.30 3.19
C GLU A 2 -11.34 -0.81 4.53
N ARG A 3 -11.11 -2.11 4.66
CA ARG A 3 -10.52 -2.69 5.89
C ARG A 3 -9.13 -2.15 6.22
N PHE A 4 -8.34 -1.84 5.20
CA PHE A 4 -7.02 -1.24 5.40
C PHE A 4 -7.14 0.17 6.00
N ARG A 5 -8.10 0.98 5.50
CA ARG A 5 -8.41 2.30 6.05
C ARG A 5 -8.80 2.24 7.51
N GLU A 6 -9.65 1.28 7.89
CA GLU A 6 -10.06 1.06 9.29
C GLU A 6 -8.84 0.79 10.20
N ILE A 7 -7.91 -0.05 9.74
CA ILE A 7 -6.70 -0.39 10.49
C ILE A 7 -5.74 0.80 10.56
N ALA A 8 -5.52 1.49 9.44
CA ALA A 8 -4.60 2.62 9.36
C ALA A 8 -5.05 3.83 10.19
N ALA A 9 -6.35 4.06 10.32
CA ALA A 9 -6.90 5.22 11.04
C ALA A 9 -6.51 5.28 12.53
N GLY A 10 -6.21 4.13 13.16
CA GLY A 10 -5.81 4.04 14.57
C GLY A 10 -4.31 3.85 14.80
N ALA A 11 -3.49 3.86 13.75
CA ALA A 11 -2.09 3.49 13.87
C ALA A 11 -1.24 4.67 14.38
N ALA A 12 -0.49 4.45 15.46
CA ALA A 12 0.51 5.39 15.99
C ALA A 12 1.92 5.16 15.38
N VAL A 13 2.00 4.39 14.31
CA VAL A 13 3.26 4.01 13.63
C VAL A 13 3.09 4.15 12.12
N PRO A 14 4.18 4.33 11.35
CA PRO A 14 4.10 4.32 9.90
C PRO A 14 3.47 3.02 9.36
N VAL A 15 2.49 3.16 8.48
CA VAL A 15 1.74 2.05 7.88
C VAL A 15 2.03 1.97 6.40
N TYR A 16 2.37 0.79 5.89
CA TYR A 16 2.62 0.55 4.46
C TYR A 16 1.67 -0.54 3.95
N ALA A 17 1.07 -0.33 2.78
CA ALA A 17 0.24 -1.35 2.15
C ALA A 17 1.12 -2.48 1.57
N LEU A 18 0.76 -3.73 1.84
CA LEU A 18 1.48 -4.92 1.42
C LEU A 18 0.50 -5.97 0.88
N GLY A 19 0.94 -6.76 -0.10
CA GLY A 19 0.21 -7.91 -0.63
C GLY A 19 -0.33 -7.67 -2.03
N GLY A 20 0.38 -8.15 -3.05
CA GLY A 20 -0.05 -8.04 -4.46
C GLY A 20 -0.13 -6.61 -4.99
N ILE A 21 0.38 -5.61 -4.27
CA ILE A 21 0.34 -4.19 -4.62
C ILE A 21 1.28 -3.90 -5.80
N VAL A 22 0.86 -3.00 -6.70
CA VAL A 22 1.67 -2.45 -7.79
C VAL A 22 1.76 -0.92 -7.71
N THR A 23 2.62 -0.30 -8.51
CA THR A 23 2.87 1.16 -8.48
C THR A 23 1.60 1.99 -8.68
N ARG A 24 0.65 1.51 -9.50
CA ARG A 24 -0.65 2.16 -9.74
C ARG A 24 -1.50 2.28 -8.46
N ASP A 25 -1.29 1.40 -7.50
CA ASP A 25 -2.06 1.38 -6.26
C ASP A 25 -1.56 2.42 -5.23
N LEU A 26 -0.44 3.10 -5.49
CA LEU A 26 0.16 4.04 -4.54
C LEU A 26 -0.84 5.13 -4.11
N GLU A 27 -1.49 5.78 -5.08
CA GLU A 27 -2.46 6.85 -4.79
C GLU A 27 -3.62 6.33 -3.95
N GLN A 28 -4.13 5.14 -4.26
CA GLN A 28 -5.20 4.52 -3.49
C GLN A 28 -4.76 4.17 -2.06
N ALA A 29 -3.52 3.70 -1.89
CA ALA A 29 -2.96 3.38 -0.58
C ALA A 29 -2.84 4.64 0.30
N LEU A 30 -2.31 5.73 -0.27
CA LEU A 30 -2.19 7.02 0.43
C LEU A 30 -3.58 7.54 0.84
N HIS A 31 -4.57 7.48 -0.05
CA HIS A 31 -5.95 7.86 0.27
C HIS A 31 -6.58 7.00 1.38
N CYS A 32 -6.08 5.79 1.62
CA CYS A 32 -6.52 4.93 2.71
C CYS A 32 -5.68 5.07 3.99
N GLY A 33 -4.77 6.03 4.07
CA GLY A 33 -3.95 6.28 5.26
C GLY A 33 -2.62 5.53 5.30
N ALA A 34 -2.19 4.94 4.18
CA ALA A 34 -0.83 4.44 4.08
C ALA A 34 0.17 5.60 3.98
N HIS A 35 1.38 5.37 4.47
CA HIS A 35 2.54 6.23 4.24
C HIS A 35 3.29 5.84 2.96
N GLY A 36 3.00 4.64 2.43
CA GLY A 36 3.56 4.14 1.18
C GLY A 36 3.11 2.72 0.88
N ILE A 37 3.74 2.11 -0.12
CA ILE A 37 3.51 0.72 -0.53
C ILE A 37 4.79 -0.09 -0.37
N ALA A 38 4.65 -1.34 0.06
CA ALA A 38 5.71 -2.33 0.08
C ALA A 38 5.45 -3.36 -1.02
N MET A 39 6.37 -3.46 -1.97
CA MET A 39 6.27 -4.34 -3.12
C MET A 39 7.39 -5.39 -3.08
N VAL A 40 7.05 -6.62 -3.48
CA VAL A 40 8.03 -7.69 -3.71
C VAL A 40 8.17 -7.92 -5.20
N ARG A 41 7.17 -8.55 -5.84
CA ARG A 41 7.19 -8.81 -7.29
C ARG A 41 7.09 -7.53 -8.12
N GLY A 42 6.21 -6.60 -7.73
CA GLY A 42 6.01 -5.32 -8.43
C GLY A 42 7.25 -4.40 -8.46
N SER A 43 8.25 -4.65 -7.60
CA SER A 43 9.48 -3.85 -7.55
C SER A 43 10.44 -4.13 -8.71
N TRP A 44 10.28 -5.26 -9.40
CA TRP A 44 11.19 -5.69 -10.48
C TRP A 44 10.70 -5.30 -11.88
N GLY A 45 9.58 -4.56 -11.97
CA GLY A 45 8.91 -4.22 -13.24
C GLY A 45 8.07 -5.37 -13.81
N GLU A 46 7.35 -5.10 -14.90
CA GLU A 46 6.76 -6.17 -15.71
C GLU A 46 7.90 -6.88 -16.45
N ILE A 47 7.98 -8.21 -16.33
CA ILE A 47 8.82 -9.01 -17.22
C ILE A 47 8.19 -8.85 -18.63
N PRO A 48 8.96 -8.43 -19.65
CA PRO A 48 8.46 -8.33 -21.02
C PRO A 48 7.83 -9.64 -21.51
#